data_AF-A0A9P8VK45-F1
#
_entry.id   AF-A0A9P8VK45-F1
#
_cell.length_a   1.000
_cell.length_b   1.000
_cell.length_c   1.000
_cell.angle_alpha   90.00
_cell.angle_beta   90.00
_cell.angle_gamma   90.00
#
_symmetry.space_group_name_H-M   'P 1'
#
loop_
_entity.id
_entity.type
_entity.pdbx_description
1 polymer ?
#
loop_
_entity_poly.entity_id
_entity_poly.type
_entity_poly.pdbx_seq_one_letter_code
_entity_poly.pdbx_strand_id
1 'polypeptide(L)'
;MASQIPDTLEDARVERLPPAVYYIPDFITEDEEQAILQKIADAPKPRWKQLTHRRLQTWPSDLVNNKLLQAPLPSWLESPVVSRLVSLPRSQQDSSNIFSESPHKRPNHVLINEYPPGIGIMPHKASLHGR
;
A
#
# COMPACT_ATOMS: atom_id res chain seq x y z
N MET A 1 9.23 17.98 4.24
CA MET A 1 8.11 18.27 5.17
C MET A 1 7.94 17.11 6.18
N ALA A 2 7.34 17.37 7.35
CA ALA A 2 7.03 16.32 8.33
C ALA A 2 5.78 15.52 7.93
N SER A 3 5.66 14.28 8.38
CA SER A 3 4.49 13.44 8.07
C SER A 3 3.26 13.87 8.87
N GLN A 4 2.09 13.84 8.24
CA GLN A 4 0.82 14.26 8.84
C GLN A 4 -0.04 13.04 9.19
N ILE A 5 0.38 12.28 10.21
CA ILE A 5 -0.38 11.12 10.68
C ILE A 5 -1.49 11.61 11.62
N PRO A 6 -2.78 11.30 11.34
CA PRO A 6 -3.88 11.66 12.23
C PRO A 6 -3.84 10.82 13.51
N ASP A 7 -4.55 11.26 14.55
CA ASP A 7 -4.70 10.50 15.79
C ASP A 7 -5.45 9.18 15.54
N THR A 8 -6.50 9.23 14.70
CA THR A 8 -7.29 8.07 14.30
C THR A 8 -7.62 8.09 12.80
N LEU A 9 -7.99 6.94 12.25
CA LEU A 9 -8.41 6.85 10.85
C LEU A 9 -9.68 7.67 10.56
N GLU A 10 -10.63 7.71 11.49
CA GLU A 10 -11.87 8.49 11.35
C GLU A 10 -11.62 10.00 11.20
N ASP A 11 -10.52 10.53 11.77
CA ASP A 11 -10.13 11.94 11.59
C ASP A 11 -9.71 12.26 10.15
N ALA A 12 -9.37 11.24 9.36
CA ALA A 12 -9.01 11.34 7.94
C ALA A 12 -10.17 10.97 6.99
N ARG A 13 -11.40 10.82 7.50
CA ARG A 13 -12.56 10.41 6.69
C ARG A 13 -12.98 11.50 5.70
N VAL A 14 -13.24 11.09 4.46
CA VAL A 14 -13.72 12.02 3.41
C VAL A 14 -15.25 12.09 3.43
N GLU A 15 -15.81 13.17 3.98
CA GLU A 15 -17.26 13.29 4.24
C GLU A 15 -18.16 13.17 3.00
N ARG A 16 -17.69 13.60 1.83
CA ARG A 16 -18.49 13.60 0.58
C ARG A 16 -18.43 12.27 -0.18
N LEU A 17 -17.74 11.28 0.36
CA LEU A 17 -17.59 9.95 -0.23
C LEU A 17 -18.25 8.89 0.68
N PRO A 18 -18.44 7.64 0.21
CA PRO A 18 -18.92 6.57 1.08
C PRO A 18 -18.08 6.49 2.37
N PRO A 19 -18.67 6.09 3.51
CA PRO A 19 -18.02 6.04 4.83
C PRO A 19 -17.06 4.84 4.96
N ALA A 20 -16.20 4.70 3.95
CA ALA A 20 -15.14 3.71 3.82
C ALA A 20 -13.92 4.33 3.10
N VAL A 21 -13.94 5.65 2.84
CA VAL A 21 -12.88 6.37 2.14
C VAL A 21 -12.22 7.36 3.08
N TYR A 22 -10.90 7.22 3.20
CA TYR A 22 -10.05 8.02 4.06
C TYR A 22 -8.89 8.58 3.24
N TYR A 23 -8.45 9.80 3.56
CA TYR A 23 -7.34 10.47 2.88
C TYR A 23 -6.38 11.06 3.90
N ILE A 24 -5.13 10.59 3.88
CA ILE A 24 -4.06 11.08 4.75
C ILE A 24 -3.02 11.77 3.85
N PRO A 25 -2.95 13.11 3.80
CA PRO A 25 -1.92 13.81 3.06
C PRO A 25 -0.55 13.60 3.72
N ASP A 26 0.53 13.74 2.95
CA ASP A 26 1.91 13.72 3.46
C ASP A 26 2.18 12.52 4.42
N PHE A 27 1.65 11.35 4.08
CA PHE A 27 1.74 10.14 4.91
C PHE A 27 3.18 9.65 5.13
N ILE A 28 4.05 9.93 4.15
CA ILE A 28 5.50 9.74 4.23
C ILE A 28 6.19 11.09 4.09
N THR A 29 7.34 11.25 4.74
CA THR A 29 8.16 12.45 4.55
C THR A 29 8.86 12.42 3.20
N GLU A 30 9.35 13.58 2.74
CA GLU A 30 10.16 13.67 1.51
C GLU A 30 11.39 12.74 1.55
N ASP A 31 12.09 12.66 2.69
CA ASP A 31 13.25 11.78 2.83
C ASP A 31 12.87 10.29 2.73
N GLU A 32 11.73 9.91 3.31
CA GLU A 32 11.19 8.56 3.22
C GLU A 32 10.74 8.22 1.79
N GLU A 33 10.10 9.18 1.11
CA GLU A 33 9.74 9.07 -0.30
C GLU A 33 10.98 8.84 -1.16
N GLN A 34 12.03 9.66 -1.02
CA GLN A 34 13.27 9.49 -1.77
C GLN A 34 13.93 8.14 -1.49
N ALA A 35 13.96 7.70 -0.23
CA ALA A 35 14.50 6.40 0.14
C ALA A 35 13.70 5.24 -0.51
N ILE A 36 12.36 5.31 -0.49
CA ILE A 36 11.48 4.32 -1.12
C ILE A 36 11.68 4.31 -2.64
N LEU A 37 11.72 5.47 -3.29
CA LEU A 37 11.96 5.61 -4.73
C LEU A 37 13.31 5.01 -5.13
N GLN A 38 14.36 5.25 -4.35
CA GLN A 38 15.67 4.64 -4.59
C GLN A 38 15.60 3.11 -4.52
N LYS A 39 14.90 2.54 -3.52
CA LYS A 39 14.71 1.08 -3.43
C LYS A 39 13.93 0.49 -4.59
N ILE A 40 12.94 1.23 -5.10
CA ILE A 40 12.18 0.84 -6.30
C ILE A 40 13.08 0.84 -7.53
N ALA A 41 13.92 1.85 -7.70
CA ALA A 41 14.86 1.98 -8.81
C ALA A 41 15.97 0.91 -8.77
N ASP A 42 16.48 0.59 -7.58
CA ASP A 42 17.52 -0.41 -7.35
C ASP A 42 17.02 -1.86 -7.50
N ALA A 43 15.70 -2.07 -7.60
CA ALA A 43 15.14 -3.39 -7.76
C ALA A 43 15.70 -4.07 -9.03
N PRO A 44 16.11 -5.36 -8.96
CA PRO A 44 16.67 -6.06 -10.11
C PRO A 44 15.72 -6.00 -11.32
N LYS A 45 16.25 -5.82 -12.53
CA LYS A 45 15.45 -5.75 -13.77
C LYS A 45 14.40 -6.86 -13.90
N PRO A 46 14.68 -8.14 -13.56
CA PRO A 46 13.69 -9.21 -13.63
C PRO A 46 12.48 -9.05 -12.69
N ARG A 47 12.56 -8.16 -11.68
CA ARG A 47 11.45 -7.84 -10.79
C ARG A 47 10.37 -7.03 -11.49
N TRP A 48 10.73 -6.31 -12.56
CA TRP A 48 9.78 -5.55 -13.36
C TRP A 48 9.12 -6.45 -14.40
N LYS A 49 7.80 -6.58 -14.29
CA LYS A 49 6.96 -7.14 -15.33
C LYS A 49 6.44 -6.01 -16.21
N GLN A 50 6.78 -6.05 -17.49
CA GLN A 50 6.22 -5.12 -18.48
C GLN A 50 4.76 -5.50 -18.79
N LEU A 51 3.86 -4.53 -18.68
CA LEU A 51 2.47 -4.60 -19.11
C LEU A 51 2.26 -3.67 -20.32
N THR A 52 1.06 -3.63 -20.90
CA THR A 52 0.78 -2.95 -22.18
C THR A 52 1.27 -1.48 -22.22
N HIS A 53 1.10 -0.72 -21.13
CA HIS A 53 1.50 0.69 -21.06
C HIS A 53 2.16 1.10 -19.74
N ARG A 54 2.43 0.12 -18.87
CA ARG A 54 2.96 0.35 -17.51
C ARG A 54 3.86 -0.82 -17.14
N ARG A 55 4.57 -0.69 -16.03
CA ARG A 55 5.30 -1.83 -15.43
C ARG A 55 4.89 -2.05 -13.99
N LEU A 56 5.06 -3.29 -13.54
CA LEU A 56 4.62 -3.78 -12.24
C LEU A 56 5.78 -4.48 -11.53
N GLN A 57 5.99 -4.19 -10.24
CA GLN A 57 6.69 -5.09 -9.32
C GLN A 57 5.70 -5.76 -8.38
N THR A 58 5.98 -7.01 -8.03
CA THR A 58 5.21 -7.79 -7.04
C THR A 58 6.11 -8.16 -5.87
N TRP A 59 5.68 -7.85 -4.64
CA TRP A 59 6.41 -8.16 -3.41
C TRP A 59 5.51 -8.89 -2.40
N PRO A 60 6.02 -9.92 -1.69
CA PRO A 60 7.40 -10.43 -1.76
C PRO A 60 7.67 -11.30 -3.00
N SER A 61 6.62 -11.83 -3.61
CA SER A 61 6.69 -12.74 -4.76
C SER A 61 5.41 -12.66 -5.60
N ASP A 62 5.50 -13.17 -6.82
CA ASP A 62 4.32 -13.41 -7.66
C ASP A 62 3.39 -14.45 -7.05
N LEU A 63 2.12 -14.39 -7.44
CA LEU A 63 1.15 -15.42 -7.10
C LEU A 63 1.54 -16.73 -7.81
N VAL A 64 1.60 -17.81 -7.04
CA VAL A 64 1.76 -19.17 -7.56
C VAL A 64 0.40 -19.86 -7.46
N ASN A 65 -0.17 -20.28 -8.59
CA ASN A 65 -1.53 -20.85 -8.65
C ASN A 65 -2.60 -19.97 -7.97
N ASN A 66 -2.56 -18.65 -8.22
CA ASN A 66 -3.41 -17.64 -7.59
C ASN A 66 -3.31 -17.56 -6.05
N LYS A 67 -2.23 -18.08 -5.47
CA LYS A 67 -1.96 -18.00 -4.03
C LYS A 67 -0.65 -17.27 -3.75
N LEU A 68 -0.65 -16.51 -2.67
CA LEU A 68 0.56 -15.90 -2.14
C LEU A 68 1.42 -16.98 -1.50
N LEU A 69 2.69 -17.05 -1.91
CA LEU A 69 3.67 -17.78 -1.12
C LEU A 69 3.96 -16.95 0.14
N GLN A 70 3.94 -17.61 1.29
CA GLN A 70 4.25 -16.93 2.55
C GLN A 70 5.72 -16.54 2.55
N ALA A 71 5.99 -15.24 2.51
CA ALA A 71 7.31 -14.66 2.64
C ALA A 71 7.18 -13.27 3.31
N PRO A 72 8.20 -12.81 4.04
CA PRO A 72 8.17 -11.49 4.64
C PRO A 72 8.27 -10.41 3.56
N LEU A 73 7.61 -9.27 3.77
CA LEU A 73 7.86 -8.08 2.96
C LEU A 73 9.28 -7.54 3.24
N PRO A 74 9.95 -6.95 2.25
CA PRO A 74 11.19 -6.19 2.47
C PRO A 74 11.01 -5.11 3.54
N SER A 75 12.04 -4.89 4.36
CA SER A 75 11.98 -3.93 5.47
C SER A 75 11.60 -2.50 5.06
N TRP A 76 11.98 -2.07 3.85
CA TRP A 76 11.66 -0.75 3.31
C TRP A 76 10.20 -0.59 2.87
N LEU A 77 9.47 -1.69 2.68
CA LEU A 77 8.02 -1.69 2.50
C LEU A 77 7.30 -1.83 3.85
N GLU A 78 7.91 -2.53 4.81
CA GLU A 78 7.37 -2.67 6.16
C GLU A 78 7.40 -1.36 6.95
N SER A 79 8.53 -0.66 6.92
CA SER A 79 8.71 0.63 7.59
C SER A 79 9.12 1.70 6.57
N PRO A 80 8.44 2.86 6.53
CA PRO A 80 7.43 3.33 7.49
C PRO A 80 5.98 2.94 7.17
N VAL A 81 5.70 2.39 5.99
CA VAL A 81 4.31 2.35 5.46
C VAL A 81 3.42 1.38 6.23
N VAL A 82 3.78 0.10 6.27
CA VAL A 82 2.95 -0.92 6.94
C VAL A 82 2.89 -0.67 8.44
N SER A 83 4.02 -0.31 9.06
CA SER A 83 4.07 -0.01 10.50
C SER A 83 3.12 1.11 10.88
N ARG A 84 3.08 2.22 10.13
CA ARG A 84 2.14 3.33 10.36
C ARG A 84 0.69 2.94 10.15
N LEU A 85 0.40 2.18 9.09
CA LEU A 85 -0.96 1.70 8.82
C LEU A 85 -1.49 0.80 9.94
N VAL A 86 -0.63 -0.05 10.51
CA VAL A 86 -0.99 -0.98 11.59
C VAL A 86 -1.05 -0.28 12.95
N SER A 87 -0.29 0.81 13.15
CA SER A 87 -0.34 1.60 14.39
C SER A 87 -1.53 2.55 14.47
N LEU A 88 -2.19 2.86 13.35
CA LEU A 88 -3.29 3.81 13.32
C LEU A 88 -4.60 3.16 13.80
N PRO A 89 -5.16 3.59 14.95
CA PRO A 89 -6.45 3.10 15.42
C PRO A 89 -7.58 3.60 14.50
N ARG A 90 -8.68 2.85 14.42
CA ARG A 90 -9.84 3.26 13.64
C ARG A 90 -10.49 4.52 14.19
N SER A 91 -10.76 4.55 15.50
CA SER A 91 -11.39 5.68 16.17
C SER A 91 -10.95 5.77 17.63
N GLN A 92 -11.37 6.82 18.34
CA GLN A 92 -11.04 7.00 19.75
C GLN A 92 -11.63 5.90 20.66
N GLN A 93 -12.69 5.24 20.21
CA GLN A 93 -13.33 4.14 20.92
C GLN A 93 -12.91 2.75 20.41
N ASP A 94 -12.22 2.68 19.27
CA ASP A 94 -11.79 1.44 18.62
C ASP A 94 -10.29 1.50 18.31
N SER A 95 -9.48 0.88 19.19
CA SER A 95 -8.03 0.80 19.06
C SER A 95 -7.56 -0.20 18.00
N SER A 96 -8.47 -0.91 17.33
CA SER A 96 -8.14 -1.80 16.22
C SER A 96 -7.73 -0.99 14.99
N ASN A 97 -6.77 -1.49 14.19
CA ASN A 97 -6.41 -0.87 12.91
C ASN A 97 -7.32 -1.36 11.76
N ILE A 98 -7.20 -0.74 10.59
CA ILE A 98 -8.03 -1.06 9.41
C ILE A 98 -7.95 -2.54 8.97
N PHE A 99 -6.82 -3.21 9.20
CA PHE A 99 -6.59 -4.60 8.80
C PHE A 99 -7.02 -5.63 9.84
N SER A 100 -7.49 -5.22 11.02
CA SER A 100 -7.79 -6.13 12.15
C SER A 100 -8.73 -7.29 11.81
N GLU A 101 -9.66 -7.08 10.88
CA GLU A 101 -10.61 -8.11 10.40
C GLU A 101 -10.06 -8.99 9.27
N SER A 102 -8.90 -8.65 8.71
CA SER A 102 -8.26 -9.48 7.68
C SER A 102 -7.60 -10.72 8.31
N PRO A 103 -7.53 -11.86 7.60
CA PRO A 103 -6.89 -13.08 8.12
C PRO A 103 -5.45 -12.88 8.61
N HIS A 104 -4.72 -11.96 7.98
CA HIS A 104 -3.32 -11.66 8.30
C HIS A 104 -3.15 -10.47 9.24
N LYS A 105 -4.21 -9.70 9.52
CA LYS A 105 -4.22 -8.52 10.39
C LYS A 105 -3.26 -7.38 9.97
N ARG A 106 -2.72 -7.46 8.76
CA ARG A 106 -1.77 -6.49 8.17
C ARG A 106 -1.64 -6.70 6.66
N PRO A 107 -1.12 -5.69 5.93
CA PRO A 107 -0.60 -5.88 4.58
C PRO A 107 0.49 -6.96 4.54
N ASN A 108 0.39 -7.86 3.57
CA ASN A 108 1.34 -8.96 3.35
C ASN A 108 1.76 -9.08 1.87
N HIS A 109 1.23 -8.24 1.00
CA HIS A 109 1.50 -8.22 -0.44
C HIS A 109 1.45 -6.79 -0.95
N VAL A 110 2.43 -6.43 -1.77
CA VAL A 110 2.58 -5.08 -2.32
C VAL A 110 2.74 -5.15 -3.83
N LEU A 111 1.96 -4.34 -4.54
CA LEU A 111 2.07 -4.10 -5.96
C LEU A 111 2.57 -2.68 -6.21
N ILE A 112 3.70 -2.56 -6.92
CA ILE A 112 4.27 -1.26 -7.29
C ILE A 112 4.03 -1.05 -8.78
N ASN A 113 3.17 -0.10 -9.12
CA ASN A 113 2.87 0.23 -10.51
C ASN A 113 3.60 1.52 -10.90
N GLU A 114 4.28 1.51 -12.04
CA GLU A 114 4.86 2.72 -12.63
C GLU A 114 4.15 3.05 -13.94
N TYR A 115 3.73 4.32 -14.06
CA TYR A 115 3.03 4.86 -15.21
C TYR A 115 3.89 5.91 -15.90
N PRO A 116 4.13 5.80 -17.22
CA PRO A 116 4.71 6.88 -18.01
C PRO A 116 3.80 8.13 -18.03
N PRO A 117 4.34 9.32 -18.31
CA PRO A 117 3.53 10.53 -18.47
C PRO A 117 2.39 10.32 -19.48
N GLY A 118 1.17 10.74 -19.11
CA GLY A 118 -0.04 10.60 -19.93
C GLY A 118 -0.70 9.22 -19.89
N ILE A 119 -0.11 8.22 -19.21
CA ILE A 119 -0.73 6.91 -19.03
C ILE A 119 -1.47 6.86 -17.69
N GLY A 120 -2.78 6.68 -17.75
CA GLY A 120 -3.63 6.47 -16.57
C GLY A 120 -4.00 5.00 -16.35
N ILE A 121 -4.88 4.77 -15.38
CA ILE A 121 -5.55 3.50 -15.17
C ILE A 121 -7.02 3.60 -15.57
N MET A 122 -7.50 2.65 -16.37
CA MET A 122 -8.91 2.58 -16.74
C MET A 122 -9.78 2.30 -15.51
N PRO A 123 -11.04 2.77 -15.47
CA PRO A 123 -11.97 2.38 -14.40
C PRO A 123 -12.11 0.86 -14.31
N HIS A 124 -11.88 0.31 -13.11
CA HIS A 124 -11.96 -1.13 -12.84
C HIS A 124 -12.28 -1.36 -11.35
N LYS A 125 -12.68 -2.58 -11.01
CA LYS A 125 -12.76 -3.04 -9.62
C LYS A 125 -11.53 -3.89 -9.31
N ALA A 126 -11.02 -3.80 -8.08
CA ALA A 126 -10.01 -4.74 -7.61
C ALA A 126 -10.58 -6.15 -7.66
N SER A 127 -9.84 -7.10 -8.25
CA SER A 127 -10.26 -8.49 -8.31
C SER A 127 -10.35 -9.08 -6.90
N LEU A 128 -11.56 -9.44 -6.47
CA LEU A 128 -11.79 -10.19 -5.24
C LEU A 128 -11.30 -11.63 -5.46
N HIS A 129 -10.18 -12.00 -4.86
CA HIS A 129 -9.75 -13.39 -4.81
C HIS A 129 -10.32 -14.02 -3.54
N GLY A 130 -11.32 -14.90 -3.72
CA GLY A 130 -11.86 -15.89 -2.76
C GLY A 130 -11.94 -15.49 -1.28
N ARG A 131 -13.15 -15.28 -0.78
CA ARG A 131 -13.44 -15.51 0.65
C ARG A 131 -13.32 -16.99 0.97
#